data_AF-A0A8B8ZW70-F1
#
_entry.id   AF-A0A8B8ZW70-F1
#
_cell.length_a   1.000
_cell.length_b   1.000
_cell.length_c   1.000
_cell.angle_alpha   90.00
_cell.angle_beta   90.00
_cell.angle_gamma   90.00
#
_symmetry.space_group_name_H-M   'P 1'
#
loop_
_entity.id
_entity.type
_entity.pdbx_description
1 polymer ?
#
loop_
_entity_poly.entity_id
_entity_poly.type
_entity_poly.pdbx_seq_one_letter_code
_entity_poly.pdbx_strand_id
1 'polypeptide(L)'
;MVTWNKAAMTKHLWALCNDDGNSLWSSWVRSYLLRGRSIWEIKCPKDCSWSWRKILSLRSLVRWKMRYRVGNGSSISLWFDHWHPLGPLIEVFGERFIYDSGLGQNAKVEAIIDGQEWHWPISRSPAWLELISSAPTSCWPDSRRLDVLQWIDAPKGSFSVRGVWESLRPRHSRVN
;
A
#
# COMPACT_ATOMS: atom_id res chain seq x y z
N MET A 1 17.12 -7.35 -19.45
CA MET A 1 16.25 -8.48 -19.07
C MET A 1 15.81 -8.47 -17.60
N VAL A 2 16.72 -8.32 -16.62
CA VAL A 2 16.37 -8.38 -15.18
C VAL A 2 15.27 -7.39 -14.75
N THR A 3 15.32 -6.14 -15.20
CA THR A 3 14.32 -5.11 -14.86
C THR A 3 12.94 -5.42 -15.45
N TRP A 4 12.88 -6.06 -16.62
CA TRP A 4 11.62 -6.45 -17.24
C TRP A 4 10.92 -7.55 -16.43
N ASN A 5 11.68 -8.54 -15.96
CA ASN A 5 11.16 -9.57 -15.07
C ASN A 5 10.66 -8.97 -13.76
N LYS A 6 11.37 -7.99 -13.17
CA LYS A 6 10.88 -7.25 -11.99
C LYS A 6 9.54 -6.58 -12.30
N ALA A 7 9.43 -5.86 -13.41
CA ALA A 7 8.20 -5.18 -13.80
C ALA A 7 7.02 -6.13 -14.04
N ALA A 8 7.25 -7.27 -14.70
CA ALA A 8 6.23 -8.29 -14.91
C ALA A 8 5.78 -8.90 -13.58
N MET A 9 6.71 -9.21 -12.67
CA MET A 9 6.40 -9.72 -11.34
C MET A 9 5.66 -8.70 -10.46
N THR A 10 5.91 -7.41 -10.64
CA THR A 10 5.13 -6.35 -9.96
C THR A 10 3.65 -6.41 -10.32
N LYS A 11 3.27 -6.92 -11.50
CA LYS A 11 1.84 -7.10 -11.85
C LYS A 11 1.12 -8.01 -10.87
N HIS A 12 1.79 -9.06 -10.39
CA HIS A 12 1.23 -9.96 -9.39
C HIS A 12 1.07 -9.26 -8.04
N LEU A 13 2.08 -8.49 -7.62
CA LEU A 13 1.99 -7.68 -6.41
C LEU A 13 0.87 -6.63 -6.51
N TRP A 14 0.75 -5.96 -7.65
CA TRP A 14 -0.35 -5.03 -7.92
C TRP A 14 -1.72 -5.70 -7.79
N ALA A 15 -1.92 -6.87 -8.39
CA ALA A 15 -3.17 -7.62 -8.28
C ALA A 15 -3.49 -8.10 -6.85
N LEU A 16 -2.47 -8.31 -6.02
CA LEU A 16 -2.64 -8.64 -4.59
C LEU A 16 -2.97 -7.43 -3.72
N CYS A 17 -2.68 -6.22 -4.19
CA CYS A 17 -3.07 -4.99 -3.53
C CYS A 17 -4.45 -4.52 -4.02
N ASN A 18 -4.64 -4.44 -5.34
CA ASN A 18 -5.85 -3.95 -6.00
C ASN A 18 -6.88 -5.07 -6.16
N ASP A 19 -7.68 -5.34 -5.11
CA ASP A 19 -8.67 -6.43 -5.05
C ASP A 19 -9.75 -6.33 -6.12
N ASP A 20 -9.41 -6.75 -7.33
CA ASP A 20 -10.30 -6.67 -8.48
C ASP A 20 -11.19 -7.91 -8.62
N GLY A 21 -11.07 -8.89 -7.73
CA GLY A 21 -11.86 -10.13 -7.73
C GLY A 21 -11.67 -11.02 -8.96
N ASN A 22 -10.77 -10.66 -9.89
CA ASN A 22 -10.71 -11.26 -11.22
C ASN A 22 -9.70 -12.40 -11.35
N SER A 23 -8.92 -12.68 -10.30
CA SER A 23 -7.87 -13.71 -10.33
C SER A 23 -8.04 -14.70 -9.18
N LEU A 24 -8.38 -15.95 -9.53
CA LEU A 24 -8.44 -17.06 -8.56
C LEU A 24 -7.15 -17.21 -7.76
N TRP A 25 -6.00 -16.96 -8.40
CA TRP A 25 -4.71 -16.97 -7.74
C TRP A 25 -4.59 -15.84 -6.69
N SER A 26 -5.03 -14.61 -7.00
CA SER A 26 -4.95 -13.51 -6.03
C SER A 26 -5.91 -13.75 -4.85
N SER A 27 -7.13 -14.23 -5.11
CA SER A 27 -8.09 -14.62 -4.08
C SER A 27 -7.52 -15.72 -3.18
N TRP A 28 -6.96 -16.79 -3.76
CA TRP A 28 -6.35 -17.87 -2.98
C TRP A 28 -5.18 -17.37 -2.12
N VAL A 29 -4.28 -16.55 -2.68
CA VAL A 29 -3.16 -15.97 -1.94
C VAL A 29 -3.67 -15.11 -0.77
N ARG A 30 -4.68 -14.26 -0.98
CA ARG A 30 -5.27 -13.42 0.07
C ARG A 30 -5.85 -14.28 1.20
N SER A 31 -6.61 -15.32 0.87
CA SER A 31 -7.24 -16.19 1.87
C SER A 31 -6.24 -17.07 2.62
N TYR A 32 -5.30 -17.71 1.92
CA TYR A 32 -4.44 -18.74 2.51
C TYR A 32 -3.08 -18.21 2.99
N LEU A 33 -2.43 -17.34 2.22
CA LEU A 33 -1.10 -16.81 2.53
C LEU A 33 -1.17 -15.52 3.35
N LEU A 34 -2.05 -14.59 2.96
CA LEU A 34 -2.17 -13.31 3.68
C LEU A 34 -3.00 -13.44 4.96
N ARG A 35 -4.11 -14.18 4.91
CA ARG A 35 -5.03 -14.40 6.05
C ARG A 35 -5.49 -13.10 6.69
N GLY A 36 -5.91 -12.15 5.85
CA GLY A 36 -6.38 -10.82 6.28
C GLY A 36 -5.28 -9.80 6.60
N ARG A 37 -4.01 -10.22 6.65
CA ARG A 37 -2.87 -9.31 6.87
C ARG A 37 -2.46 -8.57 5.60
N SER A 38 -1.80 -7.44 5.78
CA SER A 38 -1.23 -6.70 4.65
C SER A 38 -0.04 -7.44 4.03
N ILE A 39 0.08 -7.42 2.71
CA ILE A 39 1.24 -7.98 2.00
C ILE A 39 2.56 -7.31 2.43
N TRP A 40 2.52 -6.08 2.92
CA TRP A 40 3.70 -5.35 3.39
C TRP A 40 4.19 -5.82 4.77
N GLU A 41 3.33 -6.45 5.57
CA GLU A 41 3.67 -6.95 6.91
C GLU A 41 4.37 -8.33 6.85
N ILE A 42 3.97 -9.17 5.89
CA ILE A 42 4.30 -10.59 5.93
C ILE A 42 5.80 -10.85 5.77
N LYS A 43 6.36 -11.68 6.65
CA LYS A 43 7.72 -12.21 6.51
C LYS A 43 7.74 -13.33 5.47
N CYS A 44 8.80 -13.38 4.67
CA CYS A 44 8.98 -14.47 3.71
C CYS A 44 9.21 -15.79 4.45
N PRO A 45 8.32 -16.79 4.33
CA PRO A 45 8.54 -18.10 4.93
C PRO A 45 9.78 -18.77 4.34
N LYS A 46 10.48 -19.61 5.13
CA LYS A 46 11.64 -20.37 4.64
C LYS A 46 11.22 -21.30 3.49
N ASP A 47 10.11 -22.01 3.67
CA ASP A 47 9.63 -23.04 2.74
C ASP A 47 8.61 -22.55 1.70
N CYS A 48 8.66 -21.26 1.34
CA CYS A 48 7.76 -20.74 0.30
C CYS A 48 8.26 -21.00 -1.12
N SER A 49 7.32 -20.98 -2.07
CA SER A 49 7.64 -21.10 -3.49
C SER A 49 8.55 -19.97 -3.96
N TRP A 50 9.39 -20.27 -4.96
CA TRP A 50 10.29 -19.28 -5.54
C TRP A 50 9.55 -18.03 -6.03
N SER A 51 8.40 -18.21 -6.67
CA SER A 51 7.57 -17.10 -7.18
C SER A 51 7.06 -16.21 -6.05
N TRP A 52 6.60 -16.80 -4.94
CA TRP A 52 6.15 -16.04 -3.76
C TRP A 52 7.30 -15.25 -3.14
N ARG A 53 8.47 -15.89 -2.98
CA ARG A 53 9.69 -15.23 -2.50
C ARG A 53 10.06 -14.04 -3.38
N LYS A 54 9.97 -14.18 -4.70
CA LYS A 54 10.24 -13.08 -5.64
C LYS A 54 9.23 -11.95 -5.52
N ILE A 55 7.93 -12.23 -5.41
CA ILE A 55 6.90 -11.21 -5.16
C ILE A 55 7.22 -10.43 -3.88
N LEU A 56 7.47 -11.12 -2.77
CA LEU A 56 7.78 -10.49 -1.49
C LEU A 56 9.07 -9.66 -1.54
N SER A 57 10.06 -10.08 -2.32
CA SER A 57 11.32 -9.34 -2.48
C SER A 57 11.17 -8.02 -3.24
N LEU A 58 10.09 -7.84 -4.01
CA LEU A 58 9.83 -6.60 -4.76
C LEU A 58 9.22 -5.50 -3.90
N ARG A 59 8.72 -5.82 -2.71
CA ARG A 59 7.97 -4.88 -1.88
C ARG A 59 8.73 -3.59 -1.61
N SER A 60 9.99 -3.69 -1.18
CA SER A 60 10.83 -2.51 -0.92
C SER A 60 11.09 -1.64 -2.15
N LEU A 61 11.04 -2.23 -3.35
CA LEU A 61 11.29 -1.51 -4.60
C LEU A 61 10.06 -0.70 -5.06
N VAL A 62 8.85 -1.17 -4.77
CA VAL A 62 7.63 -0.63 -5.39
C VAL A 62 6.62 -0.05 -4.41
N ARG A 63 6.72 -0.29 -3.10
CA ARG A 63 5.76 0.20 -2.09
C ARG A 63 5.52 1.70 -2.20
N TRP A 64 6.60 2.48 -2.27
CA TRP A 64 6.52 3.93 -2.43
C TRP A 64 5.96 4.40 -3.78
N LYS A 65 5.91 3.53 -4.79
CA LYS A 65 5.33 3.82 -6.11
C LYS A 65 3.85 3.43 -6.21
N MET A 66 3.34 2.68 -5.22
CA MET A 66 1.96 2.20 -5.13
C MET A 66 1.25 2.99 -4.04
N ARG A 67 0.45 3.98 -4.42
CA ARG A 67 -0.28 4.84 -3.48
C ARG A 67 -1.77 4.64 -3.61
N TYR A 68 -2.46 4.47 -2.50
CA TYR A 68 -3.91 4.45 -2.48
C TYR A 68 -4.48 5.86 -2.41
N ARG A 69 -5.53 6.07 -3.20
CA ARG A 69 -6.50 7.13 -2.98
C ARG A 69 -7.65 6.55 -2.17
N VAL A 70 -7.85 7.07 -0.97
CA VAL A 70 -8.86 6.61 -0.02
C VAL A 70 -10.26 6.95 -0.55
N GLY A 71 -11.13 5.94 -0.60
CA GLY A 71 -12.56 6.09 -0.79
C GLY A 71 -13.26 5.78 0.54
N ASN A 72 -13.80 4.56 0.66
CA ASN A 72 -14.39 4.04 1.89
C ASN A 72 -13.37 3.44 2.87
N GLY A 73 -12.11 3.25 2.47
CA GLY A 73 -11.03 2.76 3.33
C GLY A 73 -11.07 1.27 3.68
N SER A 74 -12.07 0.52 3.21
CA SER A 74 -12.30 -0.89 3.60
C SER A 74 -11.25 -1.84 3.07
N SER A 75 -10.62 -1.51 1.93
CA SER A 75 -9.59 -2.36 1.32
C SER A 75 -8.18 -2.02 1.82
N ILE A 76 -7.99 -0.81 2.35
CA ILE A 76 -6.69 -0.22 2.67
C ILE A 76 -6.32 -0.54 4.12
N SER A 77 -5.15 -1.13 4.35
CA SER A 77 -4.57 -1.24 5.68
C SER A 77 -4.15 0.13 6.22
N LEU A 78 -4.62 0.44 7.42
CA LEU A 78 -4.32 1.71 8.09
C LEU A 78 -2.81 1.94 8.26
N TRP A 79 -2.08 0.89 8.65
CA TRP A 79 -0.66 1.01 9.02
C TRP A 79 0.30 0.72 7.89
N PHE A 80 -0.06 -0.23 7.02
CA PHE A 80 0.88 -0.86 6.11
C PHE A 80 0.77 -0.34 4.69
N ASP A 81 -0.40 0.12 4.24
CA ASP A 81 -0.55 0.64 2.89
C ASP A 81 -0.09 2.10 2.81
N HIS A 82 0.43 2.49 1.65
CA HIS A 82 0.80 3.87 1.38
C HIS A 82 -0.43 4.63 0.91
N TRP A 83 -1.16 5.26 1.82
CA TRP A 83 -2.31 6.10 1.51
C TRP A 83 -2.12 7.55 1.99
N HIS A 84 -1.28 7.74 3.01
CA HIS A 84 -0.95 9.03 3.61
C HIS A 84 0.26 9.70 2.93
N PRO A 85 0.36 11.05 2.85
CA PRO A 85 1.53 11.72 2.28
C PRO A 85 2.86 11.41 2.98
N LEU A 86 2.82 11.10 4.28
CA LEU A 86 4.00 10.68 5.03
C LEU A 86 4.50 9.28 4.64
N GLY A 87 3.71 8.52 3.86
CA GLY A 87 3.98 7.14 3.53
C GLY A 87 3.20 6.14 4.39
N PRO A 88 3.63 4.87 4.41
CA PRO A 88 3.07 3.86 5.30
C PRO A 88 3.35 4.22 6.76
N LEU A 89 2.30 4.34 7.58
CA LEU A 89 2.41 4.84 8.95
C LEU A 89 3.35 4.01 9.83
N ILE A 90 3.43 2.70 9.60
CA ILE A 90 4.35 1.81 10.31
C ILE A 90 5.83 2.13 10.03
N GLU A 91 6.18 2.61 8.84
CA GLU A 91 7.56 2.99 8.50
C GLU A 91 7.94 4.33 9.15
N VAL A 92 6.98 5.21 9.36
CA VAL A 92 7.19 6.56 9.92
C VAL A 92 7.21 6.54 11.45
N PHE A 93 6.23 5.88 12.07
CA PHE A 93 5.99 5.97 13.51
C PHE A 93 6.31 4.68 14.29
N GLY A 94 6.53 3.56 13.59
CA GLY A 94 6.89 2.27 14.19
C GLY A 94 5.73 1.54 14.89
N GLU A 95 6.01 0.35 15.44
CA GLU A 95 4.99 -0.55 16.01
C GLU A 95 4.31 0.03 17.27
N ARG A 96 5.03 0.83 18.06
CA ARG A 96 4.49 1.46 19.26
C ARG A 96 3.32 2.39 18.94
N PHE A 97 3.36 3.06 17.80
CA PHE A 97 2.28 3.94 17.34
C PHE A 97 0.97 3.18 17.12
N ILE A 98 1.04 1.94 16.63
CA ILE A 98 -0.13 1.06 16.50
C ILE A 98 -0.69 0.74 17.88
N TYR A 99 0.16 0.37 18.84
CA TYR A 99 -0.30 0.06 20.20
C TYR A 99 -0.97 1.26 20.87
N ASP A 100 -0.33 2.44 20.79
CA ASP A 100 -0.82 3.67 21.39
C ASP A 100 -2.13 4.18 20.74
N SER A 101 -2.47 3.68 19.55
CA SER A 101 -3.72 4.02 18.85
C SER A 101 -4.96 3.35 19.44
N GLY A 102 -4.79 2.23 20.16
CA GLY A 102 -5.90 1.36 20.59
C GLY A 102 -6.59 0.57 19.46
N LEU A 103 -6.16 0.75 18.22
CA LEU A 103 -6.66 0.03 17.04
C LEU A 103 -5.82 -1.23 16.77
N GLY A 104 -6.44 -2.25 16.18
CA GLY A 104 -5.76 -3.51 15.88
C GLY A 104 -4.70 -3.40 14.79
N GLN A 105 -3.72 -4.32 14.78
CA GLN A 105 -2.68 -4.39 13.75
C GLN A 105 -3.24 -4.61 12.32
N ASN A 106 -4.41 -5.21 12.19
CA ASN A 106 -5.09 -5.40 10.91
C ASN A 106 -6.13 -4.31 10.61
N ALA A 107 -6.13 -3.21 11.37
CA ALA A 107 -7.08 -2.11 11.18
C ALA A 107 -7.03 -1.59 9.74
N LYS A 108 -8.22 -1.29 9.22
CA LYS A 108 -8.44 -0.67 7.93
C LYS A 108 -8.58 0.82 8.08
N VAL A 109 -8.38 1.56 6.98
CA VAL A 109 -8.56 3.02 6.97
C VAL A 109 -10.00 3.39 7.30
N GLU A 110 -10.97 2.52 6.98
CA GLU A 110 -12.38 2.70 7.37
C GLU A 110 -12.59 2.93 8.88
N ALA A 111 -11.70 2.41 9.75
CA ALA A 111 -11.82 2.54 11.20
C ALA A 111 -11.62 3.98 11.71
N ILE A 112 -11.09 4.86 10.86
CA ILE A 112 -10.86 6.27 11.16
C ILE A 112 -11.64 7.19 10.20
N ILE A 113 -12.65 6.65 9.51
CA ILE A 113 -13.54 7.42 8.63
C ILE A 113 -14.91 7.45 9.29
N ASP A 114 -15.45 8.65 9.47
CA ASP A 114 -16.86 8.85 9.82
C ASP A 114 -17.51 9.76 8.77
N GLY A 115 -18.40 9.19 7.96
CA GLY A 115 -19.02 9.89 6.83
C GLY A 115 -18.00 10.34 5.77
N GLN A 116 -17.66 11.63 5.77
CA GLN A 116 -16.67 12.24 4.85
C GLN A 116 -15.50 12.88 5.61
N GLU A 117 -15.40 12.63 6.91
CA GLU A 117 -14.40 13.23 7.78
C GLU A 117 -13.49 12.16 8.38
N TRP A 118 -12.29 12.60 8.74
CA TRP A 118 -11.36 11.78 9.49
C TRP A 118 -11.72 11.81 10.97
N HIS A 119 -11.95 10.64 11.54
CA HIS A 119 -12.14 10.44 12.97
C HIS A 119 -10.88 9.79 13.57
N TRP A 120 -9.88 10.62 13.86
CA TRP A 120 -8.61 10.16 14.43
C TRP A 120 -8.77 9.72 15.88
N PRO A 121 -8.05 8.67 16.33
CA PRO A 121 -7.98 8.32 17.74
C PRO A 121 -7.47 9.51 18.56
N ILE A 122 -8.14 9.80 19.68
CA ILE A 122 -7.75 10.89 20.58
C ILE A 122 -6.50 10.45 21.33
N SER A 123 -5.33 10.73 20.76
CA SER A 123 -4.05 10.57 21.43
C SER A 123 -3.28 11.88 21.34
N ARG A 124 -2.83 12.38 22.50
CA ARG A 124 -2.09 13.65 22.62
C ARG A 124 -0.60 13.50 22.31
N SER A 125 -0.19 12.43 21.63
CA SER A 125 1.22 12.24 21.28
C SER A 125 1.62 13.17 20.13
N PRO A 126 2.87 13.69 20.11
CA PRO A 126 3.34 14.52 19.00
C PRO A 126 3.23 13.84 17.63
N ALA A 127 3.38 12.51 17.56
CA ALA A 127 3.24 11.74 16.33
C ALA A 127 1.82 11.82 15.74
N TRP A 128 0.79 11.82 16.59
CA TRP A 128 -0.60 12.00 16.14
C TRP A 128 -0.84 13.41 15.61
N LEU A 129 -0.26 14.42 16.24
CA LEU A 129 -0.37 15.80 15.76
C LEU A 129 0.31 15.99 14.40
N GLU A 130 1.47 15.38 14.19
CA GLU A 130 2.15 15.35 12.90
C GLU A 130 1.29 14.66 11.83
N LEU A 131 0.71 13.50 12.15
CA LEU A 131 -0.19 12.78 11.24
C LEU A 131 -1.41 13.64 10.85
N ILE A 132 -2.08 14.22 11.85
CA ILE A 132 -3.28 15.04 11.65
C ILE A 132 -2.97 16.30 10.85
N SER A 133 -1.85 16.99 11.15
CA SER A 133 -1.47 18.22 10.45
C SER A 133 -1.02 18.00 9.01
N SER A 134 -0.49 16.81 8.70
CA SER A 134 -0.03 16.44 7.36
C SER A 134 -1.09 15.71 6.53
N ALA A 135 -2.23 15.34 7.13
CA ALA A 135 -3.40 14.82 6.44
C ALA A 135 -4.00 15.94 5.56
N PRO A 136 -3.82 15.89 4.23
CA PRO A 136 -4.17 17.02 3.40
C PRO A 136 -5.69 17.03 3.22
N THR A 137 -6.28 18.22 3.18
CA THR A 137 -7.71 18.42 2.88
C THR A 137 -8.11 17.84 1.52
N SER A 138 -7.15 17.60 0.63
CA SER A 138 -7.35 16.94 -0.67
C SER A 138 -7.48 15.41 -0.60
N CYS A 139 -7.24 14.79 0.56
CA CYS A 139 -7.41 13.36 0.80
C CYS A 139 -8.67 13.06 1.63
N TRP A 140 -9.70 13.91 1.57
CA TRP A 140 -10.95 13.62 2.27
C TRP A 140 -11.54 12.29 1.79
N PRO A 141 -11.88 11.39 2.73
CA PRO A 141 -12.48 10.12 2.39
C PRO A 141 -13.86 10.38 1.78
N ASP A 142 -14.20 9.61 0.75
CA ASP A 142 -15.54 9.59 0.20
C ASP A 142 -16.07 8.18 0.35
N SER A 143 -16.81 7.95 1.42
CA SER A 143 -17.40 6.64 1.74
C SER A 143 -18.29 6.08 0.63
N ARG A 144 -18.72 6.92 -0.33
CA ARG A 144 -19.50 6.52 -1.50
C ARG A 144 -18.66 6.00 -2.66
N ARG A 145 -17.33 6.17 -2.59
CA ARG A 145 -16.38 5.70 -3.61
C ARG A 145 -15.58 4.52 -3.08
N LEU A 146 -15.20 3.65 -4.00
CA LEU A 146 -14.25 2.59 -3.73
C LEU A 146 -12.83 3.15 -3.65
N ASP A 147 -12.01 2.52 -2.82
CA ASP A 147 -10.58 2.75 -2.78
C ASP A 147 -9.94 2.49 -4.14
N VAL A 148 -8.95 3.29 -4.50
CA VAL A 148 -8.24 3.14 -5.78
C VAL A 148 -6.76 3.09 -5.55
N LEU A 149 -6.13 2.00 -5.97
CA LEU A 149 -4.67 1.91 -6.02
C LEU A 149 -4.15 2.63 -7.27
N GLN A 150 -3.12 3.45 -7.09
CA GLN A 150 -2.50 4.24 -8.13
C GLN A 150 -1.00 3.99 -8.21
N TRP A 151 -0.49 3.88 -9.43
CA TRP A 151 0.94 3.92 -9.71
C TRP A 151 1.41 5.37 -9.87
N ILE A 152 2.20 5.87 -8.94
CA ILE A 152 2.52 7.31 -8.83
C ILE A 152 3.23 7.86 -10.08
N ASP A 153 4.11 7.07 -10.71
CA ASP A 153 4.86 7.53 -11.89
C ASP A 153 4.01 7.56 -13.17
N ALA A 154 2.75 7.09 -13.13
CA ALA A 154 1.86 7.08 -14.28
C ALA A 154 0.92 8.31 -14.26
N PRO A 155 0.74 9.04 -15.37
CA PRO A 155 -0.07 10.26 -15.42
C PRO A 155 -1.52 10.10 -14.95
N LYS A 156 -2.11 8.90 -15.10
CA LYS A 156 -3.49 8.58 -14.67
C LYS A 156 -3.53 7.64 -13.47
N GLY A 157 -2.38 7.36 -12.84
CA GLY A 157 -2.27 6.34 -11.81
C GLY A 157 -2.45 4.90 -12.31
N SER A 158 -2.58 4.68 -13.62
CA SER A 158 -2.85 3.36 -14.18
C SER A 158 -1.62 2.47 -14.13
N PHE A 159 -1.83 1.21 -13.76
CA PHE A 159 -0.78 0.21 -13.78
C PHE A 159 -0.57 -0.36 -15.18
N SER A 160 0.69 -0.42 -15.62
CA SER A 160 1.08 -1.22 -16.77
C SER A 160 2.49 -1.77 -16.56
N VAL A 161 2.75 -2.99 -17.03
CA VAL A 161 4.09 -3.60 -16.93
C VAL A 161 5.14 -2.72 -17.61
N ARG A 162 4.78 -2.10 -18.74
CA ARG A 162 5.64 -1.13 -19.45
C ARG A 162 5.94 0.10 -18.58
N GLY A 163 4.92 0.73 -17.99
CA GLY A 163 5.11 1.91 -17.15
C GLY A 163 5.94 1.61 -15.90
N VAL A 164 5.74 0.44 -15.29
CA VAL A 164 6.60 -0.03 -14.19
C VAL A 164 8.03 -0.20 -14.67
N TRP A 165 8.25 -0.84 -15.82
CA TRP A 165 9.60 -1.00 -16.36
C TRP A 165 10.27 0.35 -16.65
N GLU A 166 9.56 1.31 -17.22
CA GLU A 166 10.05 2.67 -17.47
C GLU A 166 10.39 3.43 -16.18
N SER A 167 9.66 3.14 -15.10
CA SER A 167 9.90 3.69 -13.75
C SER A 167 11.09 3.04 -13.05
N LEU A 168 11.30 1.73 -13.24
CA LEU A 168 12.35 0.96 -12.57
C LEU A 168 13.70 0.95 -13.31
N ARG A 169 13.72 1.29 -14.60
CA ARG A 169 14.96 1.31 -15.36
C ARG A 169 15.87 2.46 -14.89
N PRO A 170 17.19 2.24 -14.78
CA PRO A 170 18.12 3.33 -14.58
C PRO A 170 17.95 4.37 -15.70
N ARG A 171 17.78 5.63 -15.34
CA ARG A 171 17.90 6.72 -16.31
C ARG A 171 19.39 6.95 -16.50
N HIS A 172 19.92 6.68 -17.70
CA HIS A 172 21.26 7.14 -18.01
C HIS A 172 21.26 8.66 -17.94
N SER A 173 22.18 9.22 -17.16
CA SER A 173 22.47 10.65 -17.14
C SER A 173 22.71 11.08 -18.58
N ARG A 174 22.03 12.12 -19.05
CA ARG A 174 22.43 12.78 -20.29
C ARG A 174 23.84 13.30 -20.05
N VAL A 175 24.80 12.79 -20.82
CA VAL A 175 26.15 13.37 -20.89
C VAL A 175 25.93 14.74 -21.54
N ASN A 176 26.16 15.81 -20.77
CA ASN A 176 26.21 17.17 -21.29
C ASN A 176 27.45 17.36 -22.13
#